data_AF-A0A378U9P6-F1
#
_entry.id   AF-A0A378U9P6-F1
#
_cell.length_a   1.000
_cell.length_b   1.000
_cell.length_c   1.000
_cell.angle_alpha   90.00
_cell.angle_beta   90.00
_cell.angle_gamma   90.00
#
_symmetry.space_group_name_H-M   'P 1'
#
loop_
_entity.id
_entity.type
_entity.pdbx_description
1 polymer ?
#
loop_
_entity_poly.entity_id
_entity_poly.type
_entity_poly.pdbx_seq_one_letter_code
_entity_poly.pdbx_strand_id
1 'polypeptide(L)'
;MTEFTVWAPTPELVRVDVDGTLHDMVRSEDGWWRAEVACRSDARYGFVLDDDPTVLPDPRSARQPDGVHERSQLWQPAPDAWTDDGWAGRSISGTVIYELHVGTFTPEGTFDSAIEKLDHLVDLGVDFVELMPVNAFNGTHGWGYDGVLWYAVHEPYGGPDGLIRLIDACHTHGLGVLIDAVFNHLGPSGNYLPRFGPYLSSGHNPWGSSINLSDAGADEVRAYIIECALRWMRDFHADGLRLDAVHALADNTAIHLLEELSADTDALAGELGRPLSLIAESDLNDPRLITPGTAVDTDSPHNGTTMSTTPSTPPCPANDKAITPISGRWPPWPRR
;
A
#
# COMPACT_ATOMS: atom_id res chain seq x y z
N MET A 1 -9.29 0.62 -27.04
CA MET A 1 -10.37 0.27 -26.10
C MET A 1 -9.69 0.05 -24.76
N THR A 2 -10.34 0.46 -23.68
CA THR A 2 -9.87 0.26 -22.30
C THR A 2 -10.72 -0.85 -21.69
N GLU A 3 -10.07 -1.82 -21.06
CA GLU A 3 -10.76 -2.85 -20.29
C GLU A 3 -11.04 -2.34 -18.87
N PHE A 4 -12.29 -2.41 -18.45
CA PHE A 4 -12.71 -2.16 -17.08
C PHE A 4 -13.02 -3.50 -16.43
N THR A 5 -12.46 -3.74 -15.24
CA THR A 5 -12.65 -4.98 -14.50
C THR A 5 -12.99 -4.70 -13.04
N VAL A 6 -13.84 -5.53 -12.44
CA VAL A 6 -14.12 -5.49 -11.01
C VAL A 6 -14.50 -6.87 -10.49
N TRP A 7 -13.95 -7.24 -9.34
CA TRP A 7 -14.40 -8.43 -8.63
C TRP A 7 -15.66 -8.10 -7.85
N ALA A 8 -16.77 -8.67 -8.28
CA ALA A 8 -18.07 -8.42 -7.67
C ALA A 8 -18.91 -9.71 -7.73
N PRO A 9 -18.59 -10.72 -6.88
CA PRO A 9 -19.21 -12.03 -6.95
C PRO A 9 -20.66 -12.04 -6.46
N THR A 10 -21.08 -11.02 -5.70
CA THR A 10 -22.42 -10.94 -5.09
C THR A 10 -23.48 -10.34 -6.01
N PRO A 11 -23.24 -9.21 -6.71
CA PRO A 11 -24.21 -8.67 -7.67
C PRO A 11 -24.56 -9.63 -8.80
N GLU A 12 -25.81 -9.57 -9.26
CA GLU A 12 -26.31 -10.32 -10.41
C GLU A 12 -26.20 -9.53 -11.72
N LEU A 13 -26.06 -8.20 -11.62
CA LEU A 13 -25.81 -7.28 -12.74
C LEU A 13 -24.76 -6.24 -12.36
N VAL A 14 -23.74 -6.08 -13.18
CA VAL A 14 -22.78 -4.98 -13.06
C VAL A 14 -22.70 -4.21 -14.37
N ARG A 15 -22.73 -2.89 -14.26
CA ARG A 15 -22.50 -1.95 -15.35
C ARG A 15 -21.35 -1.02 -14.97
N VAL A 16 -20.59 -0.58 -15.96
CA VAL A 16 -19.62 0.51 -15.80
C VAL A 16 -20.22 1.79 -16.36
N ASP A 17 -20.24 2.86 -15.55
CA ASP A 17 -20.49 4.23 -15.99
C ASP A 17 -19.15 4.80 -16.45
N VAL A 18 -19.05 5.22 -17.71
CA VAL A 18 -17.88 5.92 -18.25
C VAL A 18 -18.35 7.27 -18.81
N ASP A 19 -17.86 8.36 -18.21
CA ASP A 19 -18.27 9.74 -18.50
C ASP A 19 -19.80 9.92 -18.56
N GLY A 20 -20.55 9.24 -17.67
CA GLY A 20 -22.01 9.30 -17.59
C GLY A 20 -22.76 8.37 -18.53
N THR A 21 -22.07 7.51 -19.29
CA THR A 21 -22.68 6.50 -20.16
C THR A 21 -22.53 5.11 -19.54
N LEU A 22 -23.64 4.37 -19.40
CA LEU A 22 -23.64 3.01 -18.85
C LEU A 22 -23.33 1.97 -19.93
N HIS A 23 -22.45 1.03 -19.58
CA HIS A 23 -22.10 -0.12 -20.39
C HIS A 23 -22.28 -1.40 -19.58
N ASP A 24 -22.98 -2.39 -20.13
CA ASP A 24 -23.15 -3.70 -19.50
C ASP A 24 -21.81 -4.43 -19.43
N MET A 25 -21.53 -5.02 -18.27
CA MET A 25 -20.34 -5.86 -18.07
C MET A 25 -20.71 -7.34 -18.18
N VAL A 26 -19.73 -8.16 -18.58
CA VAL A 26 -19.87 -9.61 -18.69
C VAL A 26 -19.26 -10.26 -17.46
N ARG A 27 -20.05 -11.07 -16.75
CA ARG A 27 -19.59 -11.86 -15.60
C ARG A 27 -18.83 -13.11 -16.05
N SER A 28 -17.71 -13.39 -15.39
CA SER A 28 -16.93 -14.62 -15.51
C SER A 28 -17.19 -15.56 -14.31
N GLU A 29 -16.83 -16.84 -14.45
CA GLU A 29 -17.11 -17.89 -13.44
C GLU A 29 -16.43 -17.63 -12.08
N ASP A 30 -15.31 -16.91 -12.10
CA ASP A 30 -14.50 -16.47 -10.96
C ASP A 30 -15.09 -15.26 -10.19
N GLY A 31 -16.26 -14.74 -10.62
CA GLY A 31 -16.91 -13.59 -9.98
C GLY A 31 -16.40 -12.23 -10.46
N TRP A 32 -15.50 -12.22 -11.45
CA TRP A 32 -15.03 -11.00 -12.10
C TRP A 32 -16.02 -10.52 -13.17
N TRP A 33 -16.16 -9.21 -13.30
CA TRP A 33 -16.93 -8.55 -14.34
C TRP A 33 -16.00 -7.77 -15.25
N ARG A 34 -16.24 -7.81 -16.57
CA ARG A 34 -15.38 -7.15 -17.57
C ARG A 34 -16.18 -6.42 -18.64
N ALA A 35 -15.69 -5.26 -19.09
CA ALA A 35 -16.20 -4.56 -20.27
C ALA A 35 -15.08 -3.82 -21.00
N GLU A 36 -15.10 -3.87 -22.33
CA GLU A 36 -14.22 -3.04 -23.17
C GLU A 36 -14.98 -1.81 -23.65
N VAL A 37 -14.49 -0.63 -23.29
CA VAL A 37 -15.12 0.65 -23.66
C VAL A 37 -14.09 1.54 -24.36
N ALA A 38 -14.50 2.21 -25.43
CA ALA A 38 -13.68 3.22 -26.07
C ALA A 38 -13.87 4.55 -25.34
N CYS A 39 -12.84 4.99 -24.59
CA CYS A 39 -12.86 6.22 -23.82
C CYS A 39 -11.51 6.93 -23.87
N ARG A 40 -11.43 8.12 -23.26
CA ARG A 40 -10.16 8.83 -23.07
C ARG A 40 -9.31 8.12 -22.02
N SER A 41 -8.00 8.38 -22.04
CA SER A 41 -7.05 7.83 -21.05
C SER A 41 -7.22 8.40 -19.63
N ASP A 42 -7.99 9.48 -19.49
CA ASP A 42 -8.30 10.19 -18.24
C ASP A 42 -9.81 10.18 -17.92
N ALA A 43 -10.57 9.27 -18.53
CA ALA A 43 -12.02 9.19 -18.38
C ALA A 43 -12.44 8.99 -16.92
N ARG A 44 -13.58 9.56 -16.54
CA ARG A 44 -14.19 9.36 -15.23
C ARG A 44 -15.10 8.14 -15.30
N TYR A 45 -15.00 7.26 -14.31
CA TYR A 45 -15.77 6.03 -14.30
C TYR A 45 -16.18 5.58 -12.91
N GLY A 46 -17.15 4.67 -12.86
CA GLY A 46 -17.52 3.96 -11.65
C GLY A 46 -18.43 2.78 -11.98
N PHE A 47 -18.77 1.98 -10.97
CA PHE A 47 -19.58 0.78 -11.15
C PHE A 47 -20.99 0.97 -10.60
N VAL A 48 -21.98 0.44 -11.32
CA VAL A 48 -23.39 0.41 -10.93
C VAL A 48 -23.78 -1.04 -10.73
N LEU A 49 -24.28 -1.35 -9.53
CA LEU A 49 -24.55 -2.72 -9.09
C LEU A 49 -26.07 -2.96 -8.99
N ASP A 50 -26.55 -4.01 -9.64
CA ASP A 50 -27.95 -4.43 -9.67
C ASP A 50 -28.89 -3.27 -10.07
N ASP A 51 -29.98 -3.09 -9.32
CA ASP A 51 -31.01 -2.08 -9.53
C ASP A 51 -30.70 -0.73 -8.84
N ASP A 52 -29.61 -0.63 -8.07
CA ASP A 52 -29.22 0.62 -7.40
C ASP A 52 -28.53 1.54 -8.42
N PRO A 53 -29.09 2.72 -8.75
CA PRO A 53 -28.52 3.62 -9.75
C PRO A 53 -27.26 4.37 -9.26
N THR A 54 -26.85 4.16 -8.00
CA THR A 54 -25.67 4.79 -7.43
C THR A 54 -24.41 4.33 -8.18
N VAL A 55 -23.63 5.29 -8.66
CA VAL A 55 -22.32 5.04 -9.25
C VAL A 55 -21.30 4.97 -8.13
N LEU A 56 -20.73 3.79 -7.92
CA LEU A 56 -19.73 3.53 -6.88
C LEU A 56 -18.32 3.71 -7.44
N PRO A 57 -17.37 4.22 -6.64
CA PRO A 57 -15.97 4.24 -7.02
C PRO A 57 -15.42 2.81 -7.20
N ASP A 58 -14.38 2.69 -8.00
CA ASP A 58 -13.65 1.44 -8.17
C ASP A 58 -12.91 1.05 -6.88
N PRO A 59 -13.10 -0.17 -6.34
CA PRO A 59 -12.25 -0.72 -5.29
C PRO A 59 -10.75 -0.58 -5.55
N ARG A 60 -10.32 -0.72 -6.82
CA ARG A 60 -8.94 -0.61 -7.29
C ARG A 60 -8.66 0.73 -7.98
N SER A 61 -9.40 1.79 -7.59
CA SER A 61 -9.31 3.11 -8.22
C SER A 61 -7.88 3.62 -8.34
N ALA A 62 -7.44 3.91 -9.57
CA ALA A 62 -6.11 4.45 -9.83
C ALA A 62 -5.95 5.90 -9.32
N ARG A 63 -7.02 6.70 -9.38
CA ARG A 63 -7.08 8.11 -8.92
C ARG A 63 -8.50 8.51 -8.52
N GLN A 64 -8.62 9.39 -7.52
CA GLN A 64 -9.90 9.88 -6.98
C GLN A 64 -9.96 11.40 -6.86
N PRO A 65 -10.19 12.13 -7.98
CA PRO A 65 -10.02 13.58 -8.01
C PRO A 65 -11.10 14.36 -7.23
N ASP A 66 -12.32 13.80 -7.10
CA ASP A 66 -13.44 14.47 -6.43
C ASP A 66 -13.77 13.85 -5.06
N GLY A 67 -12.88 13.02 -4.52
CA GLY A 67 -13.04 12.36 -3.22
C GLY A 67 -13.60 10.94 -3.29
N VAL A 68 -13.60 10.26 -2.13
CA VAL A 68 -13.79 8.80 -2.03
C VAL A 68 -15.20 8.29 -2.33
N HIS A 69 -16.17 9.18 -2.54
CA HIS A 69 -17.55 8.83 -2.89
C HIS A 69 -17.84 8.96 -4.39
N GLU A 70 -16.95 9.62 -5.12
CA GLU A 70 -17.17 10.04 -6.49
C GLU A 70 -16.49 9.09 -7.47
N ARG A 71 -16.77 9.29 -8.76
CA ARG A 71 -16.19 8.51 -9.86
C ARG A 71 -14.67 8.49 -9.80
N SER A 72 -14.12 7.28 -9.93
CA SER A 72 -12.74 6.99 -10.27
C SER A 72 -12.31 7.70 -11.54
N GLN A 73 -11.01 7.89 -11.68
CA GLN A 73 -10.40 8.38 -12.90
C GLN A 73 -9.37 7.38 -13.40
N LEU A 74 -9.42 7.07 -14.69
CA LEU A 74 -8.33 6.36 -15.34
C LEU A 74 -7.05 7.18 -15.22
N TRP A 75 -5.99 6.52 -14.78
CA TRP A 75 -4.70 7.17 -14.61
C TRP A 75 -3.58 6.20 -14.92
N GLN A 76 -2.56 6.73 -15.59
CA GLN A 76 -1.27 6.11 -15.82
C GLN A 76 -0.23 7.21 -15.67
N PRO A 77 0.97 6.90 -15.14
CA PRO A 77 2.06 7.86 -15.11
C PRO A 77 2.40 8.35 -16.52
N ALA A 78 2.81 9.61 -16.64
CA ALA A 78 3.31 10.13 -17.91
C ALA A 78 4.58 9.35 -18.33
N PRO A 79 4.84 9.16 -19.64
CA PRO A 79 6.00 8.39 -20.10
C PRO A 79 7.36 8.92 -19.61
N ASP A 80 7.43 10.21 -19.28
CA ASP A 80 8.59 10.94 -18.78
C ASP A 80 8.46 11.35 -17.31
N ALA A 81 7.57 10.69 -16.56
CA ALA A 81 7.30 11.04 -15.16
C ALA A 81 8.47 10.73 -14.20
N TRP A 82 9.37 9.82 -14.60
CA TRP A 82 10.48 9.34 -13.79
C TRP A 82 11.84 9.73 -14.40
N THR A 83 12.79 10.07 -13.54
CA THR A 83 14.18 10.39 -13.88
C THR A 83 15.20 9.58 -13.07
N ASP A 84 14.71 8.59 -12.32
CA ASP A 84 15.45 7.79 -11.35
C ASP A 84 16.05 6.48 -11.91
N ASP A 85 16.26 6.37 -13.22
CA ASP A 85 16.87 5.19 -13.87
C ASP A 85 18.23 4.76 -13.25
N GLY A 86 18.93 5.69 -12.60
CA GLY A 86 20.20 5.45 -11.90
C GLY A 86 20.07 5.02 -10.44
N TRP A 87 18.85 4.97 -9.89
CA TRP A 87 18.59 4.61 -8.50
C TRP A 87 18.67 3.09 -8.31
N ALA A 88 19.70 2.64 -7.59
CA ALA A 88 19.91 1.21 -7.32
C ALA A 88 19.13 0.70 -6.09
N GLY A 89 18.31 1.55 -5.46
CA GLY A 89 17.71 1.30 -4.16
C GLY A 89 18.71 1.34 -3.01
N ARG A 90 18.19 1.19 -1.79
CA ARG A 90 18.97 1.18 -0.54
C ARG A 90 18.46 0.06 0.37
N SER A 91 19.37 -0.59 1.11
CA SER A 91 18.96 -1.50 2.17
C SER A 91 18.57 -0.71 3.41
N ILE A 92 17.46 -1.08 4.05
CA ILE A 92 16.97 -0.47 5.29
C ILE A 92 17.79 -0.83 6.54
N SER A 93 18.69 -1.80 6.44
CA SER A 93 19.49 -2.25 7.57
C SER A 93 20.54 -1.21 7.95
N GLY A 94 20.44 -0.69 9.18
CA GLY A 94 21.40 0.28 9.72
C GLY A 94 21.21 1.71 9.23
N THR A 95 20.04 2.03 8.67
CA THR A 95 19.72 3.36 8.13
C THR A 95 18.91 4.21 9.09
N VAL A 96 18.87 5.52 8.83
CA VAL A 96 18.04 6.49 9.57
C VAL A 96 16.75 6.77 8.80
N ILE A 97 15.61 6.51 9.45
CA ILE A 97 14.27 6.74 8.90
C ILE A 97 13.69 8.02 9.50
N TYR A 98 13.10 8.88 8.66
CA TYR A 98 12.37 10.07 9.05
C TYR A 98 10.89 9.92 8.69
N GLU A 99 10.03 9.77 9.69
CA GLU A 99 8.58 9.72 9.53
C GLU A 99 8.03 11.11 9.18
N LEU A 100 7.24 11.20 8.11
CA LEU A 100 6.76 12.44 7.53
C LEU A 100 5.24 12.37 7.29
N HIS A 101 4.52 13.28 7.93
CA HIS A 101 3.11 13.54 7.62
C HIS A 101 2.98 14.66 6.59
N VAL A 102 2.56 14.32 5.37
CA VAL A 102 2.53 15.27 4.22
C VAL A 102 1.72 16.51 4.54
N GLY A 103 0.52 16.35 5.09
CA GLY A 103 -0.41 17.45 5.37
C GLY A 103 0.02 18.42 6.47
N THR A 104 1.08 18.14 7.23
CA THR A 104 1.57 19.03 8.31
C THR A 104 3.06 19.34 8.23
N PHE A 105 3.82 18.65 7.38
CA PHE A 105 5.26 18.85 7.25
C PHE A 105 5.61 20.24 6.70
N THR A 106 4.74 20.79 5.85
CA THR A 106 4.83 22.15 5.29
C THR A 106 3.50 22.88 5.42
N PRO A 107 3.48 24.23 5.38
CA PRO A 107 2.24 25.01 5.42
C PRO A 107 1.25 24.66 4.31
N GLU A 108 1.76 24.33 3.12
CA GLU A 108 0.95 23.96 1.95
C GLU A 108 0.42 22.53 2.07
N GLY A 109 1.13 21.63 2.77
CA GLY A 109 0.66 20.28 3.06
C GLY A 109 0.60 19.36 1.84
N THR A 110 1.53 19.50 0.89
CA THR A 110 1.55 18.74 -0.37
C THR A 110 2.85 17.97 -0.57
N PHE A 111 2.85 17.02 -1.51
CA PHE A 111 4.05 16.34 -1.96
C PHE A 111 5.07 17.34 -2.54
N ASP A 112 4.63 18.28 -3.38
CA ASP A 112 5.51 19.27 -4.02
C ASP A 112 6.18 20.20 -2.99
N SER A 113 5.44 20.65 -1.98
CA SER A 113 6.02 21.48 -0.92
C SER A 113 6.98 20.69 -0.03
N ALA A 114 6.79 19.38 0.13
CA ALA A 114 7.75 18.51 0.83
C ALA A 114 9.09 18.37 0.09
N ILE A 115 9.07 18.40 -1.26
CA ILE A 115 10.29 18.36 -2.09
C ILE A 115 11.25 19.50 -1.72
N GLU A 116 10.72 20.69 -1.40
CA GLU A 116 11.52 21.86 -1.02
C GLU A 116 12.33 21.67 0.28
N LYS A 117 12.10 20.58 1.03
CA LYS A 117 12.79 20.29 2.28
C LYS A 117 13.75 19.10 2.18
N LEU A 118 13.90 18.46 1.02
CA LEU A 118 14.75 17.27 0.90
C LEU A 118 16.22 17.57 1.20
N ASP A 119 16.75 18.71 0.75
CA ASP A 119 18.12 19.15 1.11
C ASP A 119 18.32 19.18 2.63
N HIS A 120 17.33 19.64 3.38
CA HIS A 120 17.40 19.66 4.84
C HIS A 120 17.43 18.24 5.44
N LEU A 121 16.66 17.30 4.89
CA LEU A 121 16.66 15.91 5.35
C LEU A 121 18.00 15.22 5.03
N VAL A 122 18.58 15.50 3.86
CA VAL A 122 19.91 15.02 3.49
C VAL A 122 20.97 15.59 4.44
N ASP A 123 20.95 16.91 4.70
CA ASP A 123 21.88 17.57 5.64
C ASP A 123 21.75 17.02 7.07
N LEU A 124 20.55 16.63 7.47
CA LEU A 124 20.28 15.99 8.77
C LEU A 124 20.89 14.59 8.86
N GLY A 125 21.15 13.93 7.73
CA GLY A 125 21.67 12.57 7.64
C GLY A 125 20.59 11.50 7.59
N VAL A 126 19.40 11.84 7.08
CA VAL A 126 18.32 10.87 6.80
C VAL A 126 18.70 10.00 5.61
N ASP A 127 18.38 8.71 5.68
CA ASP A 127 18.55 7.77 4.56
C ASP A 127 17.21 7.43 3.90
N PHE A 128 16.13 7.40 4.68
CA PHE A 128 14.78 7.07 4.22
C PHE A 128 13.75 8.08 4.73
N VAL A 129 12.84 8.49 3.86
CA VAL A 129 11.61 9.19 4.24
C VAL A 129 10.50 8.15 4.34
N GLU A 130 9.91 8.00 5.52
CA GLU A 130 8.70 7.18 5.72
C GLU A 130 7.47 8.08 5.67
N LEU A 131 6.70 7.98 4.59
CA LEU A 131 5.45 8.70 4.45
C LEU A 131 4.39 8.01 5.31
N MET A 132 3.75 8.76 6.21
CA MET A 132 2.47 8.34 6.80
C MET A 132 1.44 8.02 5.70
N PRO A 133 0.35 7.27 5.97
CA PRO A 133 -0.47 6.70 4.92
C PRO A 133 -1.02 7.74 3.94
N VAL A 134 -0.76 7.50 2.65
CA VAL A 134 -1.09 8.43 1.56
C VAL A 134 -2.32 7.99 0.76
N ASN A 135 -2.95 6.88 1.13
CA ASN A 135 -4.13 6.37 0.46
C ASN A 135 -5.36 7.26 0.71
N ALA A 136 -6.32 7.24 -0.21
CA ALA A 136 -7.44 8.16 -0.17
C ALA A 136 -8.41 7.85 0.98
N PHE A 137 -8.66 8.88 1.80
CA PHE A 137 -9.66 8.93 2.85
C PHE A 137 -10.67 10.07 2.59
N ASN A 138 -11.78 10.08 3.33
CA ASN A 138 -12.78 11.15 3.24
C ASN A 138 -12.33 12.42 3.99
N GLY A 139 -12.41 13.57 3.33
CA GLY A 139 -12.01 14.87 3.88
C GLY A 139 -10.73 15.39 3.24
N THR A 140 -10.20 16.49 3.79
CA THR A 140 -8.99 17.16 3.28
C THR A 140 -7.79 17.03 4.21
N HIS A 141 -8.03 16.63 5.46
CA HIS A 141 -7.00 16.49 6.48
C HIS A 141 -7.27 15.22 7.29
N GLY A 142 -6.23 14.45 7.55
CA GLY A 142 -6.28 13.22 8.33
C GLY A 142 -4.88 12.63 8.38
N TRP A 143 -4.59 11.84 9.40
CA TRP A 143 -3.29 11.16 9.52
C TRP A 143 -3.08 10.08 8.45
N GLY A 144 -4.15 9.62 7.80
CA GLY A 144 -4.11 8.62 6.72
C GLY A 144 -4.73 7.28 7.10
N TYR A 145 -4.79 6.94 8.39
CA TYR A 145 -5.32 5.64 8.87
C TYR A 145 -6.81 5.42 8.57
N ASP A 146 -7.60 6.47 8.35
CA ASP A 146 -9.01 6.38 7.89
C ASP A 146 -9.14 6.15 6.37
N GLY A 147 -8.09 5.66 5.71
CA GLY A 147 -8.10 5.40 4.29
C GLY A 147 -9.04 4.26 3.87
N VAL A 148 -9.71 4.43 2.73
CA VAL A 148 -10.75 3.51 2.24
C VAL A 148 -10.52 3.01 0.83
N LEU A 149 -9.81 3.78 -0.01
CA LEU A 149 -9.44 3.38 -1.35
C LEU A 149 -7.93 3.19 -1.38
N TRP A 150 -7.48 1.99 -1.02
CA TRP A 150 -6.06 1.67 -0.83
C TRP A 150 -5.21 1.93 -2.08
N TYR A 151 -5.81 1.83 -3.26
CA TYR A 151 -5.14 2.07 -4.53
C TYR A 151 -5.05 3.57 -4.89
N ALA A 152 -5.92 4.42 -4.38
CA ALA A 152 -5.90 5.84 -4.76
C ALA A 152 -4.97 6.63 -3.84
N VAL A 153 -4.10 7.47 -4.40
CA VAL A 153 -3.37 8.48 -3.63
C VAL A 153 -4.32 9.62 -3.25
N HIS A 154 -4.22 10.13 -2.02
CA HIS A 154 -5.05 11.20 -1.50
C HIS A 154 -4.89 12.48 -2.33
N GLU A 155 -5.94 12.86 -3.06
CA GLU A 155 -5.88 13.96 -4.03
C GLU A 155 -5.45 15.31 -3.40
N PRO A 156 -5.91 15.71 -2.20
CA PRO A 156 -5.46 16.94 -1.55
C PRO A 156 -3.95 17.07 -1.32
N TYR A 157 -3.20 15.96 -1.25
CA TYR A 157 -1.73 16.00 -1.14
C TYR A 157 -1.02 16.27 -2.47
N GLY A 158 -1.75 16.26 -3.59
CA GLY A 158 -1.21 16.38 -4.95
C GLY A 158 -1.52 15.18 -5.85
N GLY A 159 -2.26 14.18 -5.33
CA GLY A 159 -2.66 12.99 -6.06
C GLY A 159 -1.46 12.12 -6.50
N PRO A 160 -1.69 11.15 -7.39
CA PRO A 160 -0.66 10.19 -7.77
C PRO A 160 0.51 10.85 -8.52
N ASP A 161 0.26 11.89 -9.32
CA ASP A 161 1.32 12.63 -10.02
C ASP A 161 2.24 13.38 -9.04
N GLY A 162 1.69 13.90 -7.93
CA GLY A 162 2.49 14.55 -6.88
C GLY A 162 3.36 13.56 -6.12
N LEU A 163 2.83 12.37 -5.82
CA LEU A 163 3.59 11.32 -5.16
C LEU A 163 4.79 10.87 -6.02
N ILE A 164 4.59 10.71 -7.33
CA ILE A 164 5.69 10.40 -8.27
C ILE A 164 6.79 11.45 -8.17
N ARG A 165 6.44 12.75 -8.27
CA ARG A 165 7.43 13.83 -8.20
C ARG A 165 8.21 13.83 -6.88
N LEU A 166 7.56 13.53 -5.76
CA LEU A 166 8.24 13.44 -4.47
C LEU A 166 9.20 12.25 -4.42
N ILE A 167 8.77 11.07 -4.85
CA ILE A 167 9.61 9.87 -4.81
C ILE A 167 10.81 10.02 -5.76
N ASP A 168 10.58 10.52 -6.98
CA ASP A 168 11.65 10.82 -7.95
C ASP A 168 12.65 11.83 -7.36
N ALA A 169 12.15 12.89 -6.72
CA ALA A 169 12.99 13.86 -6.04
C ALA A 169 13.78 13.23 -4.88
N CYS A 170 13.18 12.37 -4.06
CA CYS A 170 13.89 11.64 -3.02
C CYS A 170 15.04 10.81 -3.60
N HIS A 171 14.79 10.04 -4.66
CA HIS A 171 15.81 9.20 -5.30
C HIS A 171 16.96 10.02 -5.88
N THR A 172 16.68 11.15 -6.53
CA THR A 172 17.74 12.06 -7.02
C THR A 172 18.57 12.69 -5.89
N HIS A 173 18.02 12.79 -4.67
CA HIS A 173 18.73 13.23 -3.47
C HIS A 173 19.39 12.09 -2.69
N GLY A 174 19.30 10.85 -3.19
CA GLY A 174 19.89 9.68 -2.54
C GLY A 174 19.10 9.14 -1.34
N LEU A 175 17.86 9.59 -1.17
CA LEU A 175 16.92 9.20 -0.13
C LEU A 175 16.02 8.07 -0.64
N GLY A 176 15.88 7.01 0.14
CA GLY A 176 14.83 6.02 -0.12
C GLY A 176 13.47 6.47 0.41
N VAL A 177 12.40 5.87 -0.09
CA VAL A 177 11.02 6.18 0.35
C VAL A 177 10.30 4.93 0.83
N LEU A 178 9.73 5.00 2.03
CA LEU A 178 8.83 4.01 2.58
C LEU A 178 7.41 4.57 2.62
N ILE A 179 6.41 3.72 2.39
CA ILE A 179 4.99 4.09 2.54
C ILE A 179 4.40 3.29 3.72
N ASP A 180 3.81 3.99 4.67
CA ASP A 180 2.97 3.39 5.71
C ASP A 180 1.66 2.91 5.08
N ALA A 181 1.43 1.60 5.12
CA ALA A 181 0.35 0.90 4.45
C ALA A 181 -0.57 0.22 5.48
N VAL A 182 -1.86 0.57 5.41
CA VAL A 182 -2.88 0.11 6.33
C VAL A 182 -3.76 -0.94 5.65
N PHE A 183 -3.54 -2.21 5.98
CA PHE A 183 -4.31 -3.34 5.44
C PHE A 183 -5.15 -4.07 6.49
N ASN A 184 -5.10 -3.65 7.74
CA ASN A 184 -5.81 -4.32 8.84
C ASN A 184 -7.26 -3.83 9.02
N HIS A 185 -7.61 -2.65 8.50
CA HIS A 185 -8.96 -2.09 8.51
C HIS A 185 -9.18 -1.09 7.36
N LEU A 186 -10.41 -0.59 7.23
CA LEU A 186 -10.78 0.49 6.32
C LEU A 186 -11.43 1.60 7.13
N GLY A 187 -11.22 2.84 6.70
CA GLY A 187 -11.85 4.00 7.33
C GLY A 187 -13.38 3.96 7.33
N PRO A 188 -14.02 4.76 8.20
CA PRO A 188 -15.46 4.69 8.44
C PRO A 188 -16.32 5.30 7.33
N SER A 189 -15.74 5.98 6.34
CA SER A 189 -16.48 6.71 5.30
C SER A 189 -15.86 6.53 3.92
N GLY A 190 -16.66 6.02 2.98
CA GLY A 190 -16.24 5.76 1.59
C GLY A 190 -15.83 4.30 1.31
N ASN A 191 -15.92 3.42 2.31
CA ASN A 191 -15.74 1.99 2.09
C ASN A 191 -17.00 1.36 1.47
N TYR A 192 -16.94 1.09 0.16
CA TYR A 192 -18.01 0.41 -0.57
C TYR A 192 -17.72 -1.07 -0.86
N LEU A 193 -16.57 -1.62 -0.42
CA LEU A 193 -16.20 -3.01 -0.69
C LEU A 193 -17.31 -4.04 -0.36
N PRO A 194 -18.07 -3.91 0.76
CA PRO A 194 -19.15 -4.84 1.07
C PRO A 194 -20.30 -4.87 0.05
N ARG A 195 -20.40 -3.86 -0.82
CA ARG A 195 -21.37 -3.83 -1.93
C ARG A 195 -20.94 -4.73 -3.09
N PHE A 196 -19.63 -4.89 -3.31
CA PHE A 196 -19.07 -5.67 -4.40
C PHE A 196 -18.96 -7.15 -4.03
N GLY A 197 -18.46 -7.46 -2.83
CA GLY A 197 -18.22 -8.84 -2.43
C GLY A 197 -17.80 -8.99 -0.97
N PRO A 198 -17.42 -10.22 -0.56
CA PRO A 198 -17.08 -10.56 0.82
C PRO A 198 -15.64 -10.11 1.19
N TYR A 199 -15.33 -8.83 1.01
CA TYR A 199 -14.03 -8.24 1.41
C TYR A 199 -13.83 -8.17 2.92
N LEU A 200 -14.93 -8.10 3.68
CA LEU A 200 -14.91 -8.05 5.14
C LEU A 200 -15.40 -9.38 5.70
N SER A 201 -14.80 -9.80 6.82
CA SER A 201 -15.27 -10.94 7.59
C SER A 201 -16.25 -10.49 8.67
N SER A 202 -16.84 -11.47 9.37
CA SER A 202 -17.72 -11.21 10.52
C SER A 202 -16.96 -10.77 11.79
N GLY A 203 -15.62 -10.77 11.76
CA GLY A 203 -14.77 -10.31 12.84
C GLY A 203 -14.82 -8.79 13.06
N HIS A 204 -14.25 -8.34 14.16
CA HIS A 204 -14.06 -6.92 14.47
C HIS A 204 -12.70 -6.69 15.15
N ASN A 205 -12.09 -5.55 14.83
CA ASN A 205 -10.95 -4.99 15.54
C ASN A 205 -11.33 -3.61 16.12
N PRO A 206 -10.44 -2.91 16.84
CA PRO A 206 -10.75 -1.61 17.45
C PRO A 206 -11.20 -0.52 16.46
N TRP A 207 -10.92 -0.66 15.16
CA TRP A 207 -11.17 0.35 14.13
C TRP A 207 -12.31 0.00 13.17
N GLY A 208 -12.81 -1.24 13.17
CA GLY A 208 -13.97 -1.65 12.38
C GLY A 208 -14.09 -3.15 12.16
N SER A 209 -14.84 -3.53 11.12
CA SER A 209 -14.91 -4.91 10.65
C SER A 209 -13.55 -5.41 10.20
N SER A 210 -13.24 -6.65 10.58
CA SER A 210 -12.02 -7.32 10.13
C SER A 210 -12.05 -7.60 8.63
N ILE A 211 -10.88 -7.58 7.99
CA ILE A 211 -10.73 -7.99 6.60
C ILE A 211 -10.91 -9.51 6.48
N ASN A 212 -11.47 -9.98 5.36
CA ASN A 212 -11.62 -11.40 5.09
C ASN A 212 -10.31 -12.00 4.56
N LEU A 213 -9.54 -12.64 5.43
CA LEU A 213 -8.27 -13.29 5.07
C LEU A 213 -8.34 -14.82 5.11
N SER A 214 -9.46 -15.40 5.55
CA SER A 214 -9.57 -16.85 5.78
C SER A 214 -10.95 -17.46 5.51
N ASP A 215 -12.00 -16.66 5.29
CA ASP A 215 -13.35 -17.16 4.99
C ASP A 215 -13.53 -17.37 3.47
N ALA A 216 -14.75 -17.73 3.06
CA ALA A 216 -15.07 -17.90 1.65
C ALA A 216 -14.78 -16.62 0.84
N GLY A 217 -14.08 -16.77 -0.30
CA GLY A 217 -13.67 -15.65 -1.15
C GLY A 217 -12.43 -14.90 -0.66
N ALA A 218 -11.76 -15.36 0.40
CA ALA A 218 -10.57 -14.70 0.93
C ALA A 218 -9.41 -14.60 -0.08
N ASP A 219 -9.24 -15.57 -0.99
CA ASP A 219 -8.12 -15.58 -1.94
C ASP A 219 -8.05 -14.28 -2.76
N GLU A 220 -9.20 -13.78 -3.24
CA GLU A 220 -9.28 -12.52 -4.00
C GLU A 220 -9.07 -11.28 -3.12
N VAL A 221 -9.42 -11.36 -1.83
CA VAL A 221 -9.18 -10.28 -0.86
C VAL A 221 -7.71 -10.20 -0.48
N ARG A 222 -7.04 -11.35 -0.34
CA ARG A 222 -5.59 -11.44 -0.14
C ARG A 222 -4.84 -10.91 -1.35
N ALA A 223 -5.24 -11.34 -2.56
CA ALA A 223 -4.70 -10.82 -3.81
C ALA A 223 -4.89 -9.29 -3.90
N TYR A 224 -6.06 -8.76 -3.55
CA TYR A 224 -6.33 -7.33 -3.51
C TYR A 224 -5.36 -6.55 -2.59
N ILE A 225 -4.98 -7.12 -1.44
CA ILE A 225 -3.98 -6.52 -0.53
C ILE A 225 -2.57 -6.60 -1.13
N ILE A 226 -2.16 -7.79 -1.56
CA ILE A 226 -0.81 -8.04 -2.07
C ILE A 226 -0.56 -7.19 -3.32
N GLU A 227 -1.49 -7.18 -4.28
CA GLU A 227 -1.41 -6.35 -5.48
C GLU A 227 -1.31 -4.86 -5.15
N CYS A 228 -2.00 -4.39 -4.10
CA CYS A 228 -1.90 -3.01 -3.64
C CYS A 228 -0.51 -2.70 -3.09
N ALA A 229 0.02 -3.60 -2.26
CA ALA A 229 1.34 -3.47 -1.66
C ALA A 229 2.43 -3.44 -2.74
N LEU A 230 2.39 -4.39 -3.67
CA LEU A 230 3.33 -4.46 -4.78
C LEU A 230 3.21 -3.24 -5.70
N ARG A 231 2.00 -2.72 -5.94
CA ARG A 231 1.78 -1.52 -6.74
C ARG A 231 2.54 -0.30 -6.21
N TRP A 232 2.58 -0.09 -4.90
CA TRP A 232 3.36 1.01 -4.31
C TRP A 232 4.85 0.94 -4.67
N MET A 233 5.41 -0.27 -4.72
CA MET A 233 6.83 -0.47 -5.02
C MET A 233 7.12 -0.55 -6.52
N ARG A 234 6.19 -1.12 -7.30
CA ARG A 234 6.33 -1.32 -8.76
C ARG A 234 5.98 -0.06 -9.55
N ASP A 235 4.83 0.53 -9.28
CA ASP A 235 4.25 1.59 -10.12
C ASP A 235 4.60 2.99 -9.59
N PHE A 236 4.80 3.13 -8.27
CA PHE A 236 5.19 4.38 -7.60
C PHE A 236 6.64 4.40 -7.15
N HIS A 237 7.42 3.36 -7.44
CA HIS A 237 8.84 3.25 -7.10
C HIS A 237 9.18 3.38 -5.61
N ALA A 238 8.24 3.19 -4.67
CA ALA A 238 8.60 3.12 -3.25
C ALA A 238 9.65 2.01 -3.01
N ASP A 239 10.59 2.22 -2.09
CA ASP A 239 11.65 1.26 -1.76
C ASP A 239 11.20 0.26 -0.68
N GLY A 240 10.00 0.43 -0.15
CA GLY A 240 9.45 -0.47 0.84
C GLY A 240 8.17 0.03 1.48
N LEU A 241 7.63 -0.79 2.36
CA LEU A 241 6.41 -0.52 3.10
C LEU A 241 6.63 -0.68 4.59
N ARG A 242 5.97 0.17 5.38
CA ARG A 242 5.71 -0.07 6.80
C ARG A 242 4.27 -0.52 6.92
N LEU A 243 4.04 -1.72 7.42
CA LEU A 243 2.74 -2.36 7.53
C LEU A 243 2.13 -2.07 8.90
N ASP A 244 1.01 -1.36 8.90
CA ASP A 244 0.31 -0.94 10.11
C ASP A 244 -0.37 -2.11 10.83
N ALA A 245 -0.24 -2.13 12.15
CA ALA A 245 -0.91 -3.01 13.10
C ALA A 245 -1.07 -4.44 12.59
N VAL A 246 0.03 -5.10 12.20
CA VAL A 246 -0.03 -6.42 11.56
C VAL A 246 -0.63 -7.49 12.48
N HIS A 247 -0.62 -7.25 13.79
CA HIS A 247 -1.26 -8.08 14.81
C HIS A 247 -2.79 -8.13 14.69
N ALA A 248 -3.41 -7.17 13.99
CA ALA A 248 -4.84 -7.12 13.71
C ALA A 248 -5.22 -7.85 12.40
N LEU A 249 -4.25 -8.37 11.64
CA LEU A 249 -4.49 -9.25 10.50
C LEU A 249 -4.82 -10.66 11.01
N ALA A 250 -6.11 -10.93 11.18
CA ALA A 250 -6.59 -12.24 11.61
C ALA A 250 -6.58 -13.24 10.43
N ASP A 251 -5.42 -13.82 10.18
CA ASP A 251 -5.23 -14.83 9.14
C ASP A 251 -4.85 -16.20 9.74
N ASN A 252 -5.74 -17.17 9.55
CA ASN A 252 -5.60 -18.54 10.05
C ASN A 252 -5.34 -19.55 8.91
N THR A 253 -4.95 -19.07 7.73
CA THR A 253 -4.58 -19.94 6.60
C THR A 253 -3.21 -20.61 6.84
N ALA A 254 -2.89 -21.60 6.01
CA ALA A 254 -1.64 -22.37 6.16
C ALA A 254 -0.38 -21.52 5.88
N ILE A 255 -0.49 -20.54 4.97
CA ILE A 255 0.56 -19.57 4.67
C ILE A 255 0.00 -18.20 5.02
N HIS A 256 0.58 -17.57 6.04
CA HIS A 256 0.09 -16.28 6.51
C HIS A 256 0.28 -15.20 5.43
N LEU A 257 -0.62 -14.22 5.35
CA LEU A 257 -0.62 -13.14 4.36
C LEU A 257 0.73 -12.41 4.31
N LEU A 258 1.32 -12.16 5.48
CA LEU A 258 2.64 -11.53 5.60
C LEU A 258 3.77 -12.38 5.03
N GLU A 259 3.67 -13.72 5.09
CA GLU A 259 4.64 -14.63 4.49
C GLU A 259 4.51 -14.62 2.98
N GLU A 260 3.28 -14.67 2.46
CA GLU A 260 2.99 -14.53 1.03
C GLU A 260 3.46 -13.18 0.47
N LEU A 261 3.13 -12.08 1.15
CA LEU A 261 3.56 -10.73 0.78
C LEU A 261 5.09 -10.59 0.81
N SER A 262 5.77 -11.22 1.76
CA SER A 262 7.23 -11.22 1.81
C SER A 262 7.84 -11.93 0.60
N ALA A 263 7.31 -13.11 0.24
CA ALA A 263 7.78 -13.88 -0.90
C ALA A 263 7.57 -13.12 -2.22
N ASP A 264 6.40 -12.49 -2.39
CA ASP A 264 6.08 -11.70 -3.58
C ASP A 264 6.91 -10.40 -3.65
N THR A 265 7.23 -9.80 -2.50
CA THR A 265 8.15 -8.65 -2.43
C THR A 265 9.57 -9.05 -2.82
N ASP A 266 10.06 -10.22 -2.40
CA ASP A 266 11.36 -10.76 -2.83
C ASP A 266 11.40 -11.02 -4.35
N ALA A 267 10.32 -11.60 -4.89
CA ALA A 267 10.18 -11.81 -6.34
C ALA A 267 10.20 -10.48 -7.10
N LEU A 268 9.44 -9.49 -6.64
CA LEU A 268 9.41 -8.15 -7.23
C LEU A 268 10.77 -7.45 -7.13
N ALA A 269 11.48 -7.56 -6.01
CA ALA A 269 12.82 -7.00 -5.85
C ALA A 269 13.80 -7.60 -6.88
N GLY A 270 13.68 -8.90 -7.15
CA GLY A 270 14.43 -9.58 -8.21
C GLY A 270 14.10 -9.08 -9.61
N GLU A 271 12.81 -8.84 -9.89
CA GLU A 271 12.33 -8.27 -11.17
C GLU A 271 12.84 -6.83 -11.39
N LEU A 272 12.72 -5.99 -10.37
CA LEU A 272 13.11 -4.58 -10.43
C LEU A 272 14.62 -4.36 -10.32
N GLY A 273 15.38 -5.36 -9.85
CA GLY A 273 16.83 -5.27 -9.71
C GLY A 273 17.31 -4.32 -8.61
N ARG A 274 16.45 -3.99 -7.63
CA ARG A 274 16.75 -3.14 -6.47
C ARG A 274 16.17 -3.75 -5.19
N PRO A 275 16.78 -3.52 -4.02
CA PRO A 275 16.25 -4.02 -2.76
C PRO A 275 14.90 -3.37 -2.44
N LEU A 276 13.94 -4.18 -1.99
CA LEU A 276 12.68 -3.72 -1.40
C LEU A 276 12.63 -4.14 0.07
N SER A 277 11.94 -3.36 0.91
CA SER A 277 11.89 -3.61 2.35
C SER A 277 10.45 -3.66 2.87
N LEU A 278 10.20 -4.54 3.85
CA LEU A 278 8.97 -4.56 4.62
C LEU A 278 9.31 -4.34 6.11
N ILE A 279 8.62 -3.41 6.76
CA ILE A 279 8.62 -3.22 8.22
C ILE A 279 7.22 -3.56 8.72
N ALA A 280 7.11 -4.30 9.83
CA ALA A 280 5.84 -4.61 10.47
C ALA A 280 5.70 -3.86 11.80
N GLU A 281 4.63 -3.09 11.98
CA GLU A 281 4.25 -2.59 13.30
C GLU A 281 3.51 -3.68 14.07
N SER A 282 4.05 -4.11 15.21
CA SER A 282 3.47 -5.18 16.01
C SER A 282 3.70 -5.01 17.51
N ASP A 283 2.63 -5.18 18.27
CA ASP A 283 2.66 -5.18 19.74
C ASP A 283 2.89 -6.55 20.36
N LEU A 284 2.96 -7.61 19.55
CA LEU A 284 3.01 -8.99 20.05
C LEU A 284 4.37 -9.38 20.61
N ASN A 285 5.43 -8.61 20.33
CA ASN A 285 6.82 -8.97 20.62
C ASN A 285 7.17 -10.40 20.13
N ASP A 286 6.61 -10.79 18.97
CA ASP A 286 6.75 -12.12 18.41
C ASP A 286 7.88 -12.17 17.36
N PRO A 287 8.98 -12.91 17.62
CA PRO A 287 10.10 -12.97 16.68
C PRO A 287 9.76 -13.71 15.39
N ARG A 288 8.62 -14.41 15.30
CA ARG A 288 8.18 -15.04 14.04
C ARG A 288 7.99 -14.04 12.91
N LEU A 289 7.69 -12.77 13.24
CA LEU A 289 7.53 -11.70 12.26
C LEU A 289 8.84 -11.30 11.58
N ILE A 290 9.98 -11.59 12.19
CA ILE A 290 11.32 -11.20 11.69
C ILE A 290 12.23 -12.39 11.39
N THR A 291 11.80 -13.60 11.74
CA THR A 291 12.59 -14.82 11.53
C THR A 291 12.30 -15.36 10.12
N PRO A 292 13.31 -15.60 9.28
CA PRO A 292 13.11 -16.20 7.97
C PRO A 292 12.32 -17.50 8.08
N GLY A 293 11.32 -17.68 7.20
CA GLY A 293 10.64 -18.96 7.05
C GLY A 293 11.65 -20.07 6.73
N THR A 294 11.45 -21.27 7.25
CA THR A 294 12.33 -22.42 6.96
C THR A 294 12.07 -22.99 5.57
N ALA A 295 12.15 -22.15 4.53
CA ALA A 295 12.25 -22.59 3.14
C ALA A 295 13.71 -22.43 2.73
N VAL A 296 14.47 -23.51 2.90
CA VAL A 296 15.86 -23.59 2.47
C VAL A 296 15.88 -23.67 0.95
N ASP A 297 16.22 -22.57 0.27
CA ASP A 297 16.78 -22.63 -1.08
C ASP A 297 18.25 -22.21 -1.02
N THR A 298 19.14 -23.16 -1.30
CA THR A 298 20.58 -23.07 -0.99
C THR A 298 21.43 -22.44 -2.09
N ASP A 299 20.86 -21.78 -3.10
CA ASP A 299 21.63 -21.40 -4.31
C ASP A 299 21.49 -19.93 -4.77
N SER A 300 21.20 -18.97 -3.87
CA SER A 300 21.32 -17.55 -4.22
C SER A 300 21.93 -16.69 -3.11
N PRO A 301 22.95 -15.85 -3.39
CA PRO A 301 23.53 -14.92 -2.43
C PRO A 301 22.71 -13.63 -2.25
N HIS A 302 21.43 -13.63 -2.64
CA HIS A 302 20.56 -12.49 -2.43
C HIS A 302 20.15 -12.43 -0.95
N ASN A 303 20.45 -11.31 -0.29
CA ASN A 303 19.92 -11.00 1.04
C ASN A 303 18.39 -11.00 0.93
N GLY A 304 17.72 -12.05 1.40
CA GLY A 304 16.25 -12.10 1.44
C GLY A 304 15.69 -10.95 2.26
N THR A 305 14.52 -10.44 1.88
CA THR A 305 13.82 -9.39 2.62
C THR A 305 13.60 -9.85 4.05
N THR A 306 14.23 -9.16 4.99
CA THR A 306 14.04 -9.42 6.42
C THR A 306 13.03 -8.42 6.93
N MET A 307 11.84 -8.88 7.34
CA MET A 307 10.90 -8.00 8.02
C MET A 307 11.53 -7.50 9.33
N SER A 308 11.45 -6.20 9.57
CA SER A 308 11.83 -5.57 10.85
C SER A 308 10.57 -5.19 11.62
N THR A 309 10.62 -5.20 12.95
CA THR A 309 9.47 -4.79 13.78
C THR A 309 9.71 -3.46 14.48
N THR A 310 8.69 -2.62 14.51
CA THR A 310 8.63 -1.40 15.34
C THR A 310 7.48 -1.51 16.36
N PRO A 311 7.64 -1.03 17.60
CA PRO A 311 6.55 -0.99 18.57
C PRO A 311 5.51 0.05 18.16
N SER A 312 4.21 -0.21 18.39
CA SER A 312 3.18 0.79 18.13
C SER A 312 3.35 2.03 19.02
N THR A 313 2.97 3.19 18.49
CA THR A 313 2.95 4.43 19.28
C THR A 313 1.56 4.58 19.91
N PRO A 314 1.42 4.48 21.25
CA PRO A 314 0.14 4.75 21.89
C PRO A 314 -0.22 6.24 21.81
N PRO A 315 -1.50 6.62 21.88
CA PRO A 315 -1.88 8.02 22.07
C PRO A 315 -1.23 8.52 23.37
N CYS A 316 -0.24 9.41 23.24
CA CYS A 316 0.65 9.92 24.30
C CYS A 316 -0.11 10.33 25.59
N PRO A 317 0.45 10.14 26.81
CA PRO A 317 1.78 10.67 27.15
C PRO A 317 2.75 9.76 27.95
N ALA A 318 4.03 9.92 27.59
CA ALA A 318 5.26 9.81 28.42
C ALA A 318 5.68 8.44 29.02
N ASN A 319 6.69 7.78 28.44
CA ASN A 319 8.09 7.72 28.92
C ASN A 319 8.89 6.55 28.32
N ASP A 320 10.19 6.82 28.11
CA ASP A 320 11.34 5.92 27.89
C ASP A 320 11.28 4.87 26.77
N LYS A 321 11.85 5.24 25.60
CA LYS A 321 12.16 4.33 24.48
C LYS A 321 13.63 3.88 24.56
N ALA A 322 13.86 2.58 24.67
CA ALA A 322 15.15 1.95 24.35
C ALA A 322 14.95 1.06 23.11
N ILE A 323 15.51 1.48 21.98
CA ILE A 323 15.62 0.68 20.75
C ILE A 323 16.87 -0.19 20.91
N THR A 324 16.76 -1.51 20.77
CA THR A 324 17.91 -2.42 20.75
C THR A 324 17.99 -3.12 19.41
N PRO A 325 18.99 -2.85 18.56
CA PRO A 325 19.27 -3.67 17.39
C PRO A 325 20.06 -4.92 17.82
N ILE A 326 19.61 -6.10 17.42
CA ILE A 326 20.40 -7.33 17.54
C ILE A 326 21.12 -7.56 16.21
N SER A 327 22.40 -7.19 16.18
CA SER A 327 23.37 -7.76 15.24
C SER A 327 24.23 -8.77 15.98
N GLY A 328 24.37 -10.00 15.47
CA GLY A 328 25.25 -10.99 16.09
C GLY A 328 25.63 -12.15 15.19
N ARG A 329 26.70 -11.99 14.39
CA ARG A 329 27.60 -13.12 14.07
C ARG A 329 28.61 -13.23 15.21
N TRP A 330 28.55 -14.33 15.95
CA TRP A 330 29.56 -14.69 16.95
C TRP A 330 30.83 -15.20 16.25
N PRO A 331 32.05 -14.83 16.70
CA PRO A 331 33.26 -15.53 16.28
C PRO A 331 33.33 -16.93 16.94
N PRO A 332 33.91 -17.94 16.28
CA PRO A 332 34.03 -19.28 16.85
C PRO A 332 35.03 -19.29 18.00
N TRP A 333 34.65 -19.97 19.09
CA TRP A 333 35.53 -20.24 20.23
C TRP A 333 36.72 -21.15 19.82
N PRO A 334 37.93 -20.94 20.37
CA PRO A 334 39.07 -21.81 20.09
C PRO A 334 38.89 -23.15 20.80
N ARG A 335 38.96 -24.25 20.03
CA ARG A 335 39.12 -25.60 20.59
C ARG A 335 40.55 -25.75 21.13
N ARG A 336 40.69 -26.28 22.34
CA ARG A 336 41.85 -27.09 22.75
C ARG A 336 41.40 -28.53 22.84
#